data_AF-A0A1H3PAB0-F1
#
_entry.id   AF-A0A1H3PAB0-F1
#
_cell.length_a   1.000
_cell.length_b   1.000
_cell.length_c   1.000
_cell.angle_alpha   90.00
_cell.angle_beta   90.00
_cell.angle_gamma   90.00
#
_symmetry.space_group_name_H-M   'P 1'
#
loop_
_entity.id
_entity.type
_entity.pdbx_description
1 polymer ?
#
loop_
_entity_poly.entity_id
_entity_poly.type
_entity_poly.pdbx_seq_one_letter_code
_entity_poly.pdbx_strand_id
1 'polypeptide(L)'
;MIKPVRKININLIMEEWENIQRIILSLDLKTTTQSIIVGKLSAYARKNKTKRALWEYDNIIKSLYFLEYIDSVSVRRNVQRALNRGESYHKLRRAVSYANFDKPRFKTEQDQQLWGECSRLLTNCIIYYNASILSKMLTYGERMERDSDMLKRISPIAWQHINLYGRYEFNKKQESIDMSEIIQELIQSKVIPSVDLK
;
A
#
# COMPACT_ATOMS: atom_id res chain seq x y z
N MET A 1 10.49 -31.12 -2.35
CA MET A 1 10.91 -30.65 -1.00
C MET A 1 11.80 -29.44 -1.19
N ILE A 2 11.42 -28.27 -0.66
CA ILE A 2 12.20 -27.03 -0.81
C ILE A 2 13.47 -27.18 0.03
N LYS A 3 14.65 -27.04 -0.60
CA LYS A 3 15.93 -27.19 0.08
C LYS A 3 16.39 -25.84 0.66
N PRO A 4 16.82 -25.78 1.93
CA PRO A 4 17.36 -24.55 2.49
C PRO A 4 18.71 -24.21 1.84
N VAL A 5 18.92 -22.93 1.52
CA VAL A 5 20.14 -22.44 0.87
C VAL A 5 21.35 -22.54 1.80
N ARG A 6 21.14 -22.36 3.12
CA ARG A 6 22.19 -22.46 4.15
C ARG A 6 21.59 -22.81 5.51
N LYS A 7 22.42 -23.27 6.44
CA LYS A 7 22.08 -23.37 7.87
C LYS A 7 22.33 -22.04 8.58
N ILE A 8 21.51 -21.78 9.61
CA ILE A 8 21.58 -20.57 10.45
C ILE A 8 22.68 -20.77 11.49
N ASN A 9 23.46 -19.72 11.77
CA ASN A 9 24.47 -19.75 12.82
C ASN A 9 23.84 -19.43 14.19
N ILE A 10 23.35 -20.47 14.87
CA ILE A 10 22.70 -20.34 16.18
C ILE A 10 23.67 -19.85 17.25
N ASN A 11 24.93 -20.29 17.21
CA ASN A 11 25.95 -19.88 18.19
C ASN A 11 26.16 -18.36 18.18
N LEU A 12 26.21 -17.75 16.99
CA LEU A 12 26.32 -16.30 16.86
C LEU A 12 25.11 -15.55 17.47
N ILE A 13 23.91 -16.12 17.36
CA ILE A 13 22.70 -15.55 17.98
C ILE A 13 22.81 -15.65 19.50
N MET A 14 23.19 -16.82 20.03
CA MET A 14 23.32 -17.05 21.48
C MET A 14 24.38 -16.14 22.10
N GLU A 15 25.53 -15.98 21.45
CA GLU A 15 26.63 -15.12 21.92
C GLU A 15 26.23 -13.64 22.02
N GLU A 16 25.31 -13.17 21.17
CA GLU A 16 24.86 -11.77 21.12
C GLU A 16 23.42 -11.59 21.64
N TRP A 17 22.83 -12.62 22.24
CA TRP A 17 21.40 -12.64 22.58
C TRP A 17 21.01 -11.50 23.51
N GLU A 18 21.85 -11.23 24.51
CA GLU A 18 21.62 -10.12 25.44
C GLU A 18 21.61 -8.76 24.73
N ASN A 19 22.49 -8.55 23.75
CA ASN A 19 22.51 -7.33 22.95
C ASN A 19 21.26 -7.21 22.07
N ILE A 20 20.80 -8.32 21.48
CA ILE A 20 19.54 -8.38 20.72
C ILE A 20 18.36 -7.99 21.61
N GLN A 21 18.26 -8.60 22.80
CA GLN A 21 17.19 -8.30 23.75
C GLN A 21 17.21 -6.83 24.19
N ARG A 22 18.39 -6.28 24.51
CA ARG A 22 18.55 -4.85 24.85
C ARG A 22 18.08 -3.94 23.73
N ILE A 23 18.39 -4.26 22.48
CA ILE A 23 17.93 -3.48 21.31
C ILE A 23 16.40 -3.53 21.20
N ILE A 24 15.80 -4.71 21.31
CA ILE A 24 14.34 -4.89 21.23
C ILE A 24 13.64 -4.14 22.37
N LEU A 25 14.12 -4.30 23.61
CA LEU A 25 13.58 -3.60 24.78
C LEU A 25 13.72 -2.08 24.65
N SER A 26 14.83 -1.58 24.12
CA SER A 26 15.03 -0.13 23.92
C SER A 26 14.05 0.44 22.88
N LEU A 27 13.73 -0.34 21.85
CA LEU A 27 12.71 0.03 20.85
C LEU A 27 11.30 -0.02 21.45
N ASP A 28 10.99 -1.06 22.21
CA ASP A 28 9.68 -1.26 22.84
C ASP A 28 9.37 -0.16 23.88
N LEU A 29 10.36 0.16 24.72
CA LEU A 29 10.30 1.26 25.69
C LEU A 29 10.44 2.65 25.06
N LYS A 30 10.65 2.74 23.74
CA LYS A 30 10.86 3.99 22.99
C LYS A 30 11.98 4.89 23.57
N THR A 31 12.97 4.29 24.24
CA THR A 31 14.11 5.01 24.82
C THR A 31 15.14 5.43 23.77
N THR A 32 15.06 4.82 22.58
CA THR A 32 15.86 5.20 21.42
C THR A 32 15.06 5.04 20.14
N THR A 33 15.50 5.68 19.06
CA THR A 33 14.86 5.57 17.74
C THR A 33 15.52 4.48 16.90
N GLN A 34 14.75 3.92 15.97
CA GLN A 34 15.26 2.94 15.00
C GLN A 34 16.43 3.52 14.17
N SER A 35 16.39 4.81 13.82
CA SER A 35 17.46 5.47 13.07
C SER A 35 18.79 5.48 13.82
N ILE A 36 18.77 5.72 15.14
CA ILE A 36 19.97 5.69 15.99
C ILE A 36 20.54 4.27 16.07
N ILE A 37 19.68 3.26 16.28
CA ILE A 37 20.12 1.85 16.32
C ILE A 37 20.74 1.43 14.99
N VAL A 38 20.08 1.72 13.87
CA VAL A 38 20.57 1.39 12.53
C VAL A 38 21.90 2.09 12.26
N GLY A 39 22.02 3.37 12.65
CA GLY A 39 23.26 4.14 12.58
C GLY A 39 24.40 3.48 13.37
N LYS A 40 24.17 3.13 14.64
CA LYS A 40 25.15 2.46 15.50
C LYS A 40 25.56 1.08 14.96
N LEU A 41 24.60 0.28 14.53
CA LEU A 41 24.87 -1.06 13.98
C LEU A 41 25.64 -0.99 12.65
N SER A 42 25.41 0.07 11.86
CA SER A 42 25.99 0.22 10.52
C SER A 42 27.30 1.00 10.50
N ALA A 43 27.63 1.75 11.56
CA ALA A 43 28.87 2.52 11.67
C ALA A 43 30.14 1.67 11.43
N TYR A 44 30.10 0.37 11.82
CA TYR A 44 31.19 -0.58 11.58
C TYR A 44 30.76 -1.68 10.61
N ALA A 45 30.63 -1.32 9.33
CA ALA A 45 30.01 -2.12 8.28
C ALA A 45 30.55 -3.57 8.13
N ARG A 46 31.83 -3.83 8.45
CA ARG A 46 32.45 -5.17 8.28
C ARG A 46 32.64 -5.97 9.56
N LYS A 47 32.37 -5.41 10.74
CA LYS A 47 32.77 -6.04 12.03
C LYS A 47 31.70 -6.08 13.12
N ASN A 48 30.49 -5.56 12.89
CA ASN A 48 29.48 -5.59 13.94
C ASN A 48 28.88 -7.00 14.12
N LYS A 49 29.29 -7.68 15.20
CA LYS A 49 28.85 -9.02 15.55
C LYS A 49 27.36 -9.08 15.88
N THR A 50 26.86 -8.12 16.67
CA THR A 50 25.43 -7.96 17.01
C THR A 50 24.57 -7.79 15.76
N LYS A 51 25.02 -6.99 14.78
CA LYS A 51 24.31 -6.82 13.49
C LYS A 51 24.20 -8.15 12.74
N ARG A 52 25.28 -8.94 12.69
CA ARG A 52 25.27 -10.26 12.06
C ARG A 52 24.36 -11.23 12.80
N ALA A 53 24.38 -11.22 14.13
CA ALA A 53 23.49 -12.03 14.97
C ALA A 53 22.02 -11.67 14.75
N LEU A 54 21.69 -10.38 14.66
CA LEU A 54 20.35 -9.90 14.29
C LEU A 54 19.90 -10.42 12.93
N TRP A 55 20.79 -10.44 11.93
CA TRP A 55 20.47 -11.03 10.62
C TRP A 55 20.26 -12.54 10.67
N GLU A 56 21.06 -13.29 11.44
CA GLU A 56 20.81 -14.72 11.63
C GLU A 56 19.46 -14.97 12.32
N TYR A 57 19.12 -14.16 13.33
CA TYR A 57 17.83 -14.22 14.01
C TYR A 57 16.65 -13.89 13.07
N ASP A 58 16.77 -12.80 12.30
CA ASP A 58 15.78 -12.41 11.27
C ASP A 58 15.60 -13.50 10.21
N ASN A 59 16.66 -14.24 9.85
CA ASN A 59 16.54 -15.38 8.93
C ASN A 59 15.73 -16.55 9.52
N ILE A 60 15.70 -16.74 10.84
CA ILE A 60 14.80 -17.72 11.48
C ILE A 60 13.35 -17.29 11.26
N ILE A 61 13.02 -16.05 11.59
CA ILE A 61 11.66 -15.50 11.46
C ILE A 61 11.21 -15.53 9.99
N LYS A 62 12.07 -15.11 9.06
CA LYS A 62 11.81 -15.20 7.62
C LYS A 62 11.56 -16.63 7.17
N SER A 63 12.34 -17.59 7.65
CA SER A 63 12.16 -19.00 7.29
C SER A 63 10.81 -19.52 7.77
N LEU A 64 10.41 -19.21 9.01
CA LEU A 64 9.10 -19.57 9.56
C LEU A 64 7.97 -18.94 8.74
N TYR A 65 8.08 -17.64 8.44
CA TYR A 65 7.11 -16.94 7.61
C TYR A 65 7.00 -17.54 6.20
N PHE A 66 8.12 -17.90 5.56
CA PHE A 66 8.08 -18.51 4.24
C PHE A 66 7.41 -19.89 4.26
N LEU A 67 7.69 -20.70 5.29
CA LEU A 67 7.03 -21.99 5.47
C LEU A 67 5.51 -21.80 5.63
N GLU A 68 5.08 -20.87 6.48
CA GLU A 68 3.68 -20.52 6.65
C GLU A 68 3.05 -19.99 5.34
N TYR A 69 3.76 -19.14 4.61
CA TYR A 69 3.32 -18.59 3.33
C TYR A 69 3.14 -19.69 2.26
N ILE A 70 4.01 -20.70 2.24
CA ILE A 70 3.94 -21.82 1.29
C ILE A 70 2.81 -22.78 1.66
N ASP A 71 2.53 -22.97 2.95
CA ASP A 71 1.48 -23.89 3.40
C ASP A 71 0.08 -23.25 3.35
N SER A 72 -0.03 -21.99 3.75
CA SER A 72 -1.32 -21.32 3.94
C SER A 72 -1.79 -20.52 2.72
N VAL A 73 -2.88 -20.98 2.10
CA VAL A 73 -3.56 -20.24 1.03
C VAL A 73 -4.12 -18.90 1.51
N SER A 74 -4.58 -18.81 2.77
CA SER A 74 -5.14 -17.57 3.31
C SER A 74 -4.07 -16.49 3.44
N VAL A 75 -2.88 -16.84 3.94
CA VAL A 75 -1.72 -15.93 4.03
C VAL A 75 -1.33 -15.44 2.65
N ARG A 76 -1.19 -16.33 1.66
CA ARG A 76 -0.89 -15.92 0.27
C ARG A 76 -1.92 -14.95 -0.30
N ARG A 77 -3.21 -15.25 -0.14
CA ARG A 77 -4.30 -14.38 -0.62
C ARG A 77 -4.25 -13.01 0.05
N ASN A 78 -3.98 -12.95 1.36
CA ASN A 78 -3.86 -11.69 2.09
C ASN A 78 -2.68 -10.85 1.58
N VAL A 79 -1.52 -11.48 1.40
CA VAL A 79 -0.32 -10.83 0.83
C VAL A 79 -0.60 -10.33 -0.58
N GLN A 80 -1.17 -11.15 -1.45
CA GLN A 80 -1.49 -10.75 -2.82
C GLN A 80 -2.48 -9.59 -2.86
N ARG A 81 -3.50 -9.59 -1.99
CA ARG A 81 -4.44 -8.44 -1.89
C ARG A 81 -3.72 -7.17 -1.45
N ALA A 82 -2.79 -7.25 -0.51
CA ALA A 82 -2.00 -6.09 -0.10
C ALA A 82 -1.10 -5.57 -1.23
N LEU A 83 -0.40 -6.46 -1.94
CA LEU A 83 0.43 -6.12 -3.10
C LEU A 83 -0.40 -5.49 -4.22
N ASN A 84 -1.53 -6.11 -4.59
CA ASN A 84 -2.44 -5.59 -5.62
C ASN A 84 -2.94 -4.18 -5.30
N ARG A 85 -3.19 -3.86 -4.02
CA ARG A 85 -3.56 -2.50 -3.59
C ARG A 85 -2.42 -1.52 -3.82
N GLY A 86 -1.19 -1.86 -3.41
CA GLY A 86 0.00 -1.03 -3.64
C GLY A 86 0.28 -0.81 -5.12
N GLU A 87 0.23 -1.86 -5.93
CA GLU A 87 0.39 -1.76 -7.38
C GLU A 87 -0.69 -0.90 -8.04
N SER A 88 -1.95 -1.07 -7.63
CA SER A 88 -3.06 -0.26 -8.15
C SER A 88 -2.88 1.21 -7.79
N TYR A 89 -2.43 1.50 -6.55
CA TYR A 89 -2.12 2.86 -6.13
C TYR A 89 -0.99 3.46 -6.98
N HIS A 90 0.09 2.70 -7.21
CA HIS A 90 1.20 3.16 -8.05
C HIS A 90 0.78 3.35 -9.52
N LYS A 91 -0.10 2.50 -10.06
CA LYS A 91 -0.67 2.67 -11.40
C LYS A 91 -1.53 3.94 -11.48
N LEU A 92 -2.39 4.19 -10.49
CA LEU A 92 -3.17 5.42 -10.42
C LEU A 92 -2.28 6.67 -10.32
N ARG A 93 -1.32 6.66 -9.37
CA ARG A 93 -0.38 7.77 -9.21
C ARG A 93 0.39 8.04 -10.50
N ARG A 94 0.81 6.98 -11.20
CA ARG A 94 1.44 7.08 -12.51
C ARG A 94 0.49 7.72 -13.52
N ALA A 95 -0.75 7.27 -13.62
CA ALA A 95 -1.73 7.85 -14.54
C ALA A 95 -1.95 9.35 -14.27
N VAL A 96 -2.13 9.74 -13.01
CA VAL A 96 -2.25 11.14 -12.59
C VAL A 96 -1.03 11.96 -12.98
N SER A 97 0.16 11.41 -12.74
CA SER A 97 1.44 12.00 -13.10
C SER A 97 1.58 12.20 -14.63
N TYR A 98 1.18 11.24 -15.46
CA TYR A 98 1.38 11.33 -16.92
C TYR A 98 0.19 11.93 -17.69
N ALA A 99 -0.95 12.18 -17.01
CA ALA A 99 -2.21 12.57 -17.63
C ALA A 99 -2.15 13.80 -18.58
N ASN A 100 -1.17 14.69 -18.41
CA ASN A 100 -0.99 15.86 -19.29
C ASN A 100 0.47 16.13 -19.67
N PHE A 101 1.37 15.18 -19.39
CA PHE A 101 2.80 15.36 -19.61
C PHE A 101 3.38 14.12 -20.28
N ASP A 102 3.61 14.17 -21.59
CA ASP A 102 4.35 13.13 -22.32
C ASP A 102 5.82 13.03 -21.88
N LYS A 103 6.36 14.09 -21.25
CA LYS A 103 7.71 14.13 -20.68
C LYS A 103 7.74 14.92 -19.36
N PRO A 104 8.42 14.43 -18.31
CA PRO A 104 8.63 15.19 -17.09
C PRO A 104 9.48 16.43 -17.39
N ARG A 105 8.96 17.64 -17.11
CA ARG A 105 9.65 18.93 -17.30
C ARG A 105 10.24 19.46 -15.98
N PHE A 106 10.85 18.59 -15.17
CA PHE A 106 11.45 19.02 -13.90
C PHE A 106 12.91 19.37 -14.11
N LYS A 107 13.31 20.59 -13.76
CA LYS A 107 14.70 21.05 -13.86
C LYS A 107 15.45 20.88 -12.55
N THR A 108 14.75 20.83 -11.41
CA THR A 108 15.34 20.73 -10.08
C THR A 108 14.77 19.56 -9.27
N GLU A 109 15.49 19.14 -8.24
CA GLU A 109 15.01 18.13 -7.27
C GLU A 109 13.77 18.63 -6.51
N GLN A 110 13.72 19.91 -6.18
CA GLN A 110 12.58 20.54 -5.51
C GLN A 110 11.31 20.46 -6.35
N ASP A 111 11.41 20.71 -7.66
CA ASP A 111 10.27 20.57 -8.59
C ASP A 111 9.74 19.12 -8.62
N GLN A 112 10.65 18.14 -8.60
CA GLN A 112 10.28 16.72 -8.58
C GLN A 112 9.56 16.35 -7.28
N GLN A 113 10.04 16.85 -6.13
CA GLN A 113 9.41 16.63 -4.83
C GLN A 113 8.02 17.26 -4.79
N LEU A 114 7.91 18.54 -5.14
CA LEU A 114 6.64 19.27 -5.18
C LEU A 114 5.61 18.54 -6.05
N TRP A 115 6.02 18.13 -7.25
CA TRP A 115 5.15 17.41 -8.14
C TRP A 115 4.78 16.01 -7.63
N GLY A 116 5.71 15.33 -6.97
CA GLY A 116 5.47 14.06 -6.30
C GLY A 116 4.41 14.19 -5.21
N GLU A 117 4.41 15.30 -4.47
CA GLU A 117 3.43 15.64 -3.45
C GLU A 117 2.07 16.03 -4.03
N CYS A 118 2.04 16.86 -5.07
CA CYS A 118 0.79 17.18 -5.77
C CYS A 118 0.14 15.94 -6.37
N SER A 119 0.93 15.06 -7.00
CA SER A 119 0.43 13.78 -7.54
C SER A 119 -0.13 12.89 -6.43
N ARG A 120 0.52 12.87 -5.26
CA ARG A 120 0.04 12.12 -4.08
C ARG A 120 -1.28 12.68 -3.57
N LEU A 121 -1.41 14.01 -3.47
CA LEU A 121 -2.64 14.67 -3.05
C LEU A 121 -3.80 14.32 -4.00
N LEU A 122 -3.61 14.50 -5.30
CA LEU A 122 -4.65 14.23 -6.29
C LEU A 122 -5.06 12.75 -6.33
N THR A 123 -4.08 11.84 -6.20
CA THR A 123 -4.34 10.39 -6.04
C THR A 123 -5.23 10.11 -4.84
N ASN A 124 -4.96 10.74 -3.70
CA ASN A 124 -5.76 10.58 -2.48
C ASN A 124 -7.16 11.18 -2.64
N CYS A 125 -7.32 12.30 -3.34
CA CYS A 125 -8.63 12.89 -3.66
C CYS A 125 -9.49 11.93 -4.49
N ILE A 126 -8.90 11.28 -5.50
CA ILE A 126 -9.58 10.26 -6.33
C ILE A 126 -10.03 9.07 -5.47
N ILE A 127 -9.12 8.55 -4.63
CA ILE A 127 -9.43 7.42 -3.74
C ILE A 127 -10.55 7.81 -2.76
N TYR A 128 -10.50 9.03 -2.20
CA TYR A 128 -11.54 9.54 -1.31
C TYR A 128 -12.89 9.66 -2.02
N TYR A 129 -12.91 10.21 -3.24
CA TYR A 129 -14.11 10.31 -4.06
C TYR A 129 -14.76 8.93 -4.28
N ASN A 130 -13.98 7.95 -4.74
CA ASN A 130 -14.45 6.58 -4.95
C ASN A 130 -14.92 5.92 -3.64
N ALA A 131 -14.15 6.07 -2.56
CA ALA A 131 -14.50 5.52 -1.25
C ALA A 131 -15.80 6.13 -0.72
N SER A 132 -16.03 7.42 -0.94
CA SER A 132 -17.25 8.13 -0.54
C SER A 132 -18.48 7.59 -1.28
N ILE A 133 -18.37 7.38 -2.60
CA ILE A 133 -19.44 6.74 -3.39
C ILE A 133 -19.71 5.33 -2.88
N LEU A 134 -18.67 4.48 -2.79
CA LEU A 134 -18.81 3.09 -2.37
C LEU A 134 -19.39 2.98 -0.95
N SER A 135 -18.98 3.85 -0.02
CA SER A 135 -19.50 3.89 1.34
C SER A 135 -20.99 4.23 1.36
N LYS A 136 -21.41 5.25 0.61
CA LYS A 136 -22.82 5.64 0.55
C LYS A 136 -23.69 4.59 -0.15
N MET A 137 -23.17 3.95 -1.22
CA MET A 137 -23.87 2.84 -1.88
C MET A 137 -24.01 1.62 -0.97
N LEU A 138 -22.99 1.31 -0.16
CA LEU A 138 -23.05 0.24 0.83
C LEU A 138 -24.13 0.52 1.89
N THR A 139 -24.13 1.73 2.48
CA THR A 139 -25.17 2.14 3.44
C THR A 139 -26.57 2.08 2.85
N TYR A 140 -26.73 2.44 1.57
CA TYR A 140 -28.02 2.31 0.88
C TYR A 140 -28.42 0.85 0.69
N GLY A 141 -27.49 -0.01 0.26
CA GLY A 141 -27.72 -1.44 0.08
C GLY A 141 -28.12 -2.15 1.38
N GLU A 142 -27.45 -1.83 2.49
CA GLU A 142 -27.76 -2.35 3.83
C GLU A 142 -29.17 -1.95 4.29
N ARG A 143 -29.61 -0.71 4.02
CA ARG A 143 -30.97 -0.24 4.35
C ARG A 143 -32.07 -0.89 3.51
N MET A 144 -31.74 -1.36 2.31
CA MET A 144 -32.68 -1.93 1.34
C MET A 144 -32.59 -3.46 1.29
N GLU A 145 -31.88 -4.10 2.23
CA GLU A 145 -31.61 -5.54 2.29
C GLU A 145 -31.12 -6.15 0.95
N ARG A 146 -30.41 -5.35 0.14
CA ARG A 146 -29.81 -5.81 -1.11
C ARG A 146 -28.46 -6.47 -0.85
N ASP A 147 -28.17 -7.50 -1.62
CA ASP A 147 -26.84 -8.11 -1.63
C ASP A 147 -25.78 -7.08 -2.04
N SER A 148 -24.95 -6.71 -1.06
CA SER A 148 -23.87 -5.71 -1.19
C SER A 148 -22.49 -6.37 -1.29
N ASP A 149 -22.41 -7.70 -1.40
CA ASP A 149 -21.14 -8.41 -1.43
C ASP A 149 -20.31 -8.09 -2.67
N MET A 150 -20.95 -7.69 -3.77
CA MET A 150 -20.24 -7.18 -4.95
C MET A 150 -19.54 -5.84 -4.66
N LEU A 151 -20.18 -4.91 -3.95
CA LEU A 151 -19.59 -3.60 -3.63
C LEU A 151 -18.31 -3.76 -2.79
N LYS A 152 -18.29 -4.75 -1.89
CA LYS A 152 -17.11 -5.10 -1.08
C LYS A 152 -15.92 -5.59 -1.92
N ARG A 153 -16.15 -6.03 -3.17
CA ARG A 153 -15.10 -6.47 -4.10
C ARG A 153 -14.53 -5.31 -4.92
N ILE A 154 -15.21 -4.18 -5.01
CA ILE A 154 -14.75 -3.02 -5.78
C ILE A 154 -13.65 -2.30 -5.00
N SER A 155 -12.51 -2.10 -5.66
CA SER A 155 -11.40 -1.34 -5.07
C SER A 155 -11.67 0.16 -5.15
N PRO A 156 -11.57 0.92 -4.04
CA PRO A 156 -11.61 2.38 -4.08
C PRO A 156 -10.48 3.02 -4.90
N ILE A 157 -9.46 2.26 -5.30
CA ILE A 157 -8.32 2.72 -6.09
C ILE A 157 -8.61 2.64 -7.60
N ALA A 158 -9.72 2.02 -8.02
CA ALA A 158 -10.12 1.97 -9.43
C ALA A 158 -10.25 3.39 -10.00
N TRP A 159 -9.79 3.61 -11.22
CA TRP A 159 -9.73 4.97 -11.80
C TRP A 159 -10.00 5.00 -13.30
N GLN A 160 -10.24 3.85 -13.91
CA GLN A 160 -10.54 3.75 -15.34
C GLN A 160 -11.82 4.50 -15.73
N HIS A 161 -12.72 4.75 -14.77
CA HIS A 161 -13.93 5.56 -14.95
C HIS A 161 -13.69 7.07 -14.84
N ILE A 162 -12.48 7.52 -14.52
CA ILE A 162 -12.12 8.93 -14.36
C ILE A 162 -11.30 9.38 -15.56
N ASN A 163 -11.79 10.37 -16.30
CA ASN A 163 -11.02 10.98 -17.37
C ASN A 163 -9.96 11.93 -16.78
N LEU A 164 -8.69 11.52 -16.85
CA LEU A 164 -7.56 12.33 -16.42
C LEU A 164 -7.00 13.20 -17.57
N TYR A 165 -7.39 12.99 -18.82
CA TYR A 165 -6.83 13.71 -19.96
C TYR A 165 -7.73 14.88 -20.38
N GLY A 166 -7.12 15.99 -20.81
CA GLY A 166 -7.87 17.10 -21.41
C GLY A 166 -7.37 18.47 -20.99
N ARG A 167 -8.13 19.52 -21.32
CA ARG A 167 -7.84 20.89 -20.88
C ARG A 167 -8.67 21.19 -19.63
N TYR A 168 -8.00 21.64 -18.57
CA TYR A 168 -8.67 22.11 -17.36
C TYR A 168 -8.83 23.62 -17.39
N GLU A 169 -10.04 24.10 -17.20
CA GLU A 169 -10.35 25.52 -17.06
C GLU A 169 -10.68 25.83 -15.60
N PHE A 170 -9.84 26.60 -14.93
CA PHE A 170 -10.01 26.95 -13.52
C PHE A 170 -10.78 28.26 -13.30
N ASN A 171 -11.02 29.04 -14.36
CA ASN A 171 -11.63 30.38 -14.29
C ASN A 171 -13.15 30.40 -14.52
N LYS A 172 -13.80 29.23 -14.60
CA LYS A 172 -15.26 29.12 -14.67
C LYS A 172 -15.83 28.87 -13.28
N LYS A 173 -17.07 29.33 -13.05
CA LYS A 173 -17.84 28.99 -11.85
C LYS A 173 -17.99 27.47 -11.82
N GLN A 174 -17.34 26.83 -10.84
CA GLN A 174 -17.39 25.38 -10.70
C GLN A 174 -18.81 24.97 -10.28
N GLU A 175 -19.40 24.05 -11.03
CA GLU A 175 -20.58 23.33 -10.57
C GLU A 175 -20.15 22.42 -9.42
N SER A 176 -20.86 22.49 -8.30
CA SER A 176 -20.58 21.63 -7.15
C SER A 176 -20.93 20.19 -7.52
N ILE A 177 -20.02 19.25 -7.25
CA ILE A 177 -20.32 17.82 -7.41
C ILE A 177 -21.37 17.44 -6.35
N ASP A 178 -22.62 17.22 -6.77
CA ASP A 178 -23.64 16.65 -5.89
C ASP A 178 -23.48 15.13 -5.83
N MET A 179 -22.83 14.68 -4.77
CA MET A 179 -22.62 13.27 -4.52
C MET A 179 -23.95 12.49 -4.41
N SER A 180 -25.03 13.13 -3.96
CA SER A 180 -26.33 12.49 -3.74
C SER A 180 -27.01 12.15 -5.05
N GLU A 181 -26.97 13.08 -6.01
CA GLU A 181 -27.46 12.88 -7.38
C GLU A 181 -26.71 11.74 -8.06
N ILE A 182 -25.38 11.73 -7.96
CA ILE A 182 -24.54 10.65 -8.53
C ILE A 182 -24.94 9.28 -7.98
N ILE A 183 -25.18 9.13 -6.66
CA ILE A 183 -25.58 7.80 -6.16
C ILE A 183 -27.00 7.45 -6.57
N GLN A 184 -27.92 8.42 -6.69
CA GLN A 184 -29.27 8.15 -7.19
C GLN A 184 -29.22 7.61 -8.62
N GLU A 185 -28.43 8.23 -9.50
CA GLU A 185 -28.22 7.73 -10.87
C GLU A 185 -27.62 6.33 -10.88
N LEU A 186 -26.58 6.08 -10.06
CA LEU A 186 -25.93 4.77 -9.99
C LEU A 186 -26.87 3.68 -9.47
N ILE A 187 -27.76 3.99 -8.51
CA ILE A 187 -28.76 3.05 -7.99
C ILE A 187 -29.83 2.72 -9.05
N GLN A 188 -30.20 3.70 -9.89
CA GLN A 188 -31.17 3.51 -10.96
C GLN A 188 -30.56 2.79 -12.17
N SER A 189 -29.26 2.91 -12.39
CA SER A 189 -28.54 2.22 -13.44
C SER A 189 -28.51 0.69 -13.16
N LYS A 190 -29.19 -0.10 -14.00
CA LYS A 190 -29.10 -1.58 -14.02
C LYS A 190 -27.75 -2.05 -14.62
N VAL A 191 -26.63 -1.45 -14.26
CA VAL A 191 -25.31 -1.82 -14.79
C VAL A 191 -24.58 -2.67 -13.76
N ILE A 192 -25.05 -3.91 -13.60
CA ILE A 192 -24.22 -4.99 -13.06
C ILE A 192 -24.31 -6.13 -14.07
N PRO A 193 -23.41 -6.17 -15.07
CA PRO A 193 -23.21 -7.39 -15.85
C PRO A 193 -22.61 -8.43 -14.91
N SER A 194 -23.16 -9.64 -14.91
CA SER A 194 -22.52 -10.85 -14.41
C SER A 194 -21.16 -10.99 -15.08
N VAL A 195 -20.08 -10.63 -14.39
CA VAL A 195 -18.73 -10.88 -14.88
C VAL A 195 -18.45 -12.36 -14.70
N ASP A 196 -18.59 -13.10 -15.81
CA ASP A 196 -18.04 -14.43 -15.98
C ASP A 196 -16.55 -14.43 -15.64
N LEU A 197 -16.20 -15.20 -14.61
CA LEU A 197 -14.82 -15.55 -14.30
C LEU A 197 -14.40 -16.68 -15.24
N LYS A 198 -13.56 -16.36 -16.23
CA LYS A 198 -12.59 -17.32 -16.79
C LYS A 198 -11.19 -16.96 -16.32
#